data_AF-A0A6J8CBW7-F1
#
_entry.id   AF-A0A6J8CBW7-F1
#
_cell.length_a   1.000
_cell.length_b   1.000
_cell.length_c   1.000
_cell.angle_alpha   90.00
_cell.angle_beta   90.00
_cell.angle_gamma   90.00
#
_symmetry.space_group_name_H-M   'P 1'
#
loop_
_entity.id
_entity.type
_entity.pdbx_description
1 polymer ?
#
loop_
_entity_poly.entity_id
_entity_poly.type
_entity_poly.pdbx_seq_one_letter_code
_entity_poly.pdbx_strand_id
1 'polypeptide(L)'
;MTNLYYINLSGNNISQIEENAFGNLTSLSTLQLTSNPLNCNCSIYPFWSLLIERAPIGSSAKCSDGKFVISLRSAALEQCNPDTCQCFNGGKCVTRANGLAVCDCIGEWTGELCQESQCISHDCGFGNCYIEPMNGSAQCVFGDTYINYCPG
;
A
#
# COMPACT_ATOMS: atom_id res chain seq x y z
N MET A 1 -4.10 24.36 8.27
CA MET A 1 -2.79 23.68 8.32
C MET A 1 -2.53 23.29 9.77
N THR A 2 -2.22 22.03 10.03
CA THR A 2 -1.91 21.49 11.37
C THR A 2 -0.39 21.37 11.54
N ASN A 3 0.17 22.10 12.51
CA ASN A 3 1.62 22.15 12.82
C ASN A 3 2.09 20.92 13.63
N LEU A 4 1.59 19.73 13.31
CA LEU A 4 1.94 18.51 14.02
C LEU A 4 3.12 17.85 13.33
N TYR A 5 4.27 17.81 14.01
CA TYR A 5 5.54 17.31 13.46
C TYR A 5 5.90 15.90 13.94
N TYR A 6 5.40 15.50 15.11
CA TYR A 6 5.77 14.26 15.79
C TYR A 6 4.52 13.56 16.33
N ILE A 7 4.39 12.27 16.02
CA ILE A 7 3.39 11.37 16.57
C ILE A 7 4.09 10.13 17.14
N ASN A 8 3.76 9.76 18.37
CA ASN A 8 4.19 8.51 18.99
C ASN A 8 2.99 7.63 19.28
N LEU A 9 2.94 6.48 18.60
CA LEU A 9 1.94 5.43 18.78
C LEU A 9 2.59 4.12 19.23
N SER A 10 3.79 4.18 19.80
CA SER A 10 4.53 2.99 20.23
C SER A 10 3.84 2.29 21.40
N GLY A 11 3.95 0.96 21.47
CA GLY A 11 3.40 0.17 22.58
C GLY A 11 1.86 0.06 22.59
N ASN A 12 1.24 0.23 21.43
CA ASN A 12 -0.21 0.05 21.26
C ASN A 12 -0.51 -1.32 20.60
N ASN A 13 -1.79 -1.57 20.32
CA ASN A 13 -2.27 -2.79 19.67
C ASN A 13 -2.67 -2.54 18.20
N ILE A 14 -1.94 -1.66 17.51
CA ILE A 14 -2.23 -1.29 16.12
C ILE A 14 -1.76 -2.43 15.22
N SER A 15 -2.66 -2.99 14.42
CA SER A 15 -2.29 -3.97 13.39
C SER A 15 -2.26 -3.37 11.99
N GLN A 16 -3.03 -2.32 11.73
CA GLN A 16 -3.14 -1.65 10.44
C GLN A 16 -3.39 -0.15 10.65
N ILE A 17 -3.02 0.65 9.65
CA ILE A 17 -3.32 2.08 9.59
C ILE A 17 -4.02 2.31 8.25
N GLU A 18 -5.08 3.11 8.25
CA GLU A 18 -5.82 3.46 7.04
C GLU A 18 -5.02 4.40 6.14
N GLU A 19 -5.23 4.28 4.83
CA GLU A 19 -4.45 4.97 3.78
C GLU A 19 -4.32 6.49 3.98
N ASN A 20 -5.39 7.11 4.48
CA ASN A 20 -5.49 8.56 4.64
C ASN A 20 -5.48 9.02 6.11
N ALA A 21 -5.15 8.15 7.06
CA ALA A 21 -5.15 8.47 8.50
C ALA A 21 -4.31 9.71 8.85
N PHE A 22 -3.27 9.99 8.05
CA PHE A 22 -2.36 11.14 8.24
C PHE A 22 -2.27 12.07 7.02
N GLY A 23 -3.15 11.95 6.03
CA GLY A 23 -3.05 12.68 4.76
C GLY A 23 -3.00 14.20 4.90
N ASN A 24 -3.74 14.74 5.88
CA ASN A 24 -3.80 16.18 6.16
C ASN A 24 -2.62 16.69 7.02
N LEU A 25 -1.79 15.81 7.57
CA LEU A 25 -0.67 16.16 8.44
C LEU A 25 0.58 16.45 7.59
N THR A 26 0.51 17.51 6.78
CA THR A 26 1.57 17.88 5.83
C THR A 26 2.92 18.23 6.49
N SER A 27 2.91 18.57 7.77
CA SER A 27 4.10 18.91 8.56
C SER A 27 4.66 17.72 9.34
N LEU A 28 4.02 16.55 9.31
CA LEU A 28 4.45 15.38 10.06
C LEU A 28 5.79 14.87 9.51
N SER A 29 6.80 14.81 10.37
CA SER A 29 8.15 14.34 10.01
C SER A 29 8.52 13.04 10.72
N THR A 30 7.88 12.74 11.85
CA THR A 30 8.19 11.57 12.68
C THR A 30 6.92 10.86 13.12
N LEU A 31 6.87 9.55 12.83
CA LEU A 31 5.84 8.64 13.30
C LEU A 31 6.51 7.41 13.94
N GLN A 32 6.32 7.21 15.24
CA GLN A 32 6.82 6.03 15.95
C GLN A 32 5.72 4.98 16.11
N LEU A 33 6.00 3.76 15.65
CA LEU A 33 5.07 2.61 15.64
C LEU A 33 5.69 1.36 16.28
N THR A 34 6.79 1.49 17.01
CA THR A 34 7.46 0.33 17.63
C THR A 34 6.53 -0.37 18.62
N SER A 35 6.75 -1.66 18.83
CA SER A 35 5.94 -2.47 19.77
C SER A 35 4.44 -2.43 19.45
N ASN A 36 4.08 -2.56 18.18
CA ASN A 36 2.71 -2.78 17.70
C ASN A 36 2.67 -4.08 16.88
N PRO A 37 1.57 -4.86 16.90
CA PRO A 37 1.42 -6.09 16.13
C PRO A 37 1.09 -5.80 14.66
N LEU A 38 1.95 -5.07 13.95
CA LEU A 38 1.70 -4.64 12.58
C LEU A 38 1.52 -5.85 11.66
N ASN A 39 0.38 -5.91 10.97
CA ASN A 39 0.19 -6.81 9.86
C ASN A 39 0.97 -6.23 8.69
N CYS A 40 1.95 -6.98 8.21
CA CYS A 40 2.70 -6.62 7.03
C CYS A 40 2.42 -7.65 5.96
N ASN A 41 1.79 -7.21 4.89
CA ASN A 41 1.62 -8.00 3.68
C ASN A 41 1.72 -7.08 2.47
N CYS A 42 1.88 -7.69 1.30
CA CYS A 42 2.15 -6.94 0.07
C CYS A 42 0.95 -6.16 -0.45
N SER A 43 -0.27 -6.53 -0.03
CA SER A 43 -1.49 -5.77 -0.36
C SER A 43 -1.51 -4.38 0.28
N ILE A 44 -0.92 -4.23 1.48
CA ILE A 44 -0.86 -2.94 2.20
C ILE A 44 0.54 -2.31 2.20
N TYR A 45 1.51 -2.96 1.55
CA TYR A 45 2.88 -2.45 1.46
C TYR A 45 3.00 -1.10 0.74
N PRO A 46 2.29 -0.81 -0.36
CA PRO A 46 2.35 0.51 -1.01
C PRO A 46 2.06 1.66 -0.04
N PHE A 47 1.08 1.46 0.84
CA PHE A 47 0.78 2.41 1.90
C PHE A 47 1.91 2.53 2.94
N TRP A 48 2.44 1.41 3.44
CA TRP A 48 3.61 1.43 4.34
C TRP A 48 4.80 2.14 3.70
N SER A 49 4.99 1.98 2.39
CA SER A 49 6.08 2.61 1.64
C SER A 49 5.94 4.14 1.62
N LEU A 50 4.72 4.67 1.47
CA LEU A 50 4.43 6.10 1.55
C LEU A 50 4.66 6.67 2.96
N LEU A 51 4.26 5.93 4.00
CA LEU A 51 4.54 6.34 5.39
C LEU A 51 6.04 6.42 5.67
N ILE A 52 6.82 5.47 5.16
CA ILE A 52 8.28 5.43 5.30
C ILE A 52 8.94 6.61 4.56
N GLU A 53 8.50 6.93 3.35
CA GLU A 53 9.05 8.03 2.54
C GLU A 53 8.75 9.40 3.14
N ARG A 54 7.58 9.58 3.75
CA ARG A 54 7.15 10.85 4.34
C ARG A 54 7.67 11.08 5.76
N ALA A 55 8.01 10.01 6.50
CA ALA A 55 8.53 10.10 7.86
C ALA A 55 9.90 9.38 8.00
N PRO A 56 10.95 9.83 7.29
CA PRO A 56 12.21 9.11 7.10
C PRO A 56 13.03 8.85 8.38
N ILE A 57 12.66 9.39 9.54
CA ILE A 57 13.46 9.32 10.78
C ILE A 57 12.81 8.44 11.88
N GLY A 58 11.60 7.89 11.65
CA GLY A 58 10.81 7.23 12.71
C GLY A 58 10.52 5.73 12.58
N SER A 59 10.66 5.12 11.40
CA SER A 59 10.09 3.79 11.16
C SER A 59 11.02 2.63 11.56
N SER A 60 11.35 2.53 12.85
CA SER A 60 11.77 1.25 13.48
C SER A 60 10.59 0.26 13.61
N ALA A 61 9.50 0.52 12.90
CA ALA A 61 8.30 -0.28 12.86
C ALA A 61 8.67 -1.71 12.44
N LYS A 62 8.22 -2.67 13.24
CA LYS A 62 8.38 -4.08 12.97
C LYS A 62 7.02 -4.69 12.73
N CYS A 63 6.98 -5.59 11.77
CA CYS A 63 5.89 -6.50 11.54
C CYS A 63 5.73 -7.42 12.76
N SER A 64 4.55 -8.01 12.89
CA SER A 64 4.24 -8.98 13.95
C SER A 64 5.20 -10.20 13.97
N ASP A 65 5.81 -10.54 12.83
CA ASP A 65 6.86 -11.55 12.70
C ASP A 65 8.28 -11.07 13.10
N GLY A 66 8.40 -9.80 13.51
CA GLY A 66 9.65 -9.17 13.95
C GLY A 66 10.50 -8.55 12.83
N LYS A 67 10.14 -8.73 11.55
CA LYS A 67 10.84 -8.09 10.42
C LYS A 67 10.60 -6.59 10.40
N PHE A 68 11.56 -5.80 9.94
CA PHE A 68 11.34 -4.38 9.75
C PHE A 68 10.45 -4.16 8.53
N VAL A 69 9.49 -3.22 8.63
CA VAL A 69 8.59 -2.87 7.51
C VAL A 69 9.40 -2.46 6.26
N ILE A 70 10.52 -1.76 6.46
CA ILE A 70 11.42 -1.34 5.36
C ILE A 70 12.06 -2.51 4.60
N SER A 71 12.21 -3.67 5.25
CA SER A 71 12.84 -4.85 4.64
C SER A 71 11.94 -5.54 3.62
N LEU A 72 10.66 -5.18 3.57
CA LEU A 72 9.70 -5.73 2.60
C LEU A 72 9.87 -5.11 1.21
N ARG A 73 10.61 -4.01 1.06
CA ARG A 73 10.82 -3.36 -0.24
C ARG A 73 11.68 -4.25 -1.15
N SER A 74 11.10 -4.77 -2.24
CA SER A 74 11.86 -5.34 -3.34
C SER A 74 11.17 -5.05 -4.66
N ALA A 75 11.93 -4.68 -5.69
CA ALA A 75 11.43 -4.58 -7.07
C ALA A 75 12.08 -5.63 -7.99
N ALA A 76 12.98 -6.47 -7.45
CA ALA A 76 13.72 -7.44 -8.24
C ALA A 76 12.85 -8.68 -8.49
N LEU A 77 12.45 -8.92 -9.74
CA LEU A 77 11.67 -10.09 -10.19
C LEU A 77 12.56 -11.22 -10.75
N GLU A 78 13.73 -11.46 -10.16
CA GLU A 78 14.56 -12.60 -10.60
C GLU A 78 13.93 -13.94 -10.19
N GLN A 79 13.41 -14.02 -8.97
CA GLN A 79 12.69 -15.18 -8.40
C GLN A 79 11.67 -14.69 -7.37
N CYS A 80 10.56 -15.41 -7.21
CA CYS A 80 9.61 -15.07 -6.15
C CYS A 80 10.20 -15.33 -4.77
N ASN A 81 10.28 -14.28 -3.96
CA ASN A 81 10.79 -14.31 -2.61
C ASN A 81 9.63 -14.02 -1.62
N PRO A 82 9.23 -15.00 -0.79
CA PRO A 82 8.11 -14.85 0.14
C PRO A 82 8.38 -13.83 1.27
N ASP A 83 9.64 -13.44 1.50
CA ASP A 83 10.00 -12.49 2.55
C ASP A 83 9.93 -11.04 2.11
N THR A 84 9.69 -10.76 0.82
CA THR A 84 9.69 -9.42 0.24
C THR A 84 8.47 -9.18 -0.64
N CYS A 85 8.01 -7.93 -0.69
CA CYS A 85 6.91 -7.52 -1.53
C CYS A 85 7.43 -7.04 -2.88
N GLN A 86 7.47 -7.99 -3.82
CA GLN A 86 7.84 -7.76 -5.22
C GLN A 86 6.67 -7.25 -6.04
N CYS A 87 5.47 -7.75 -5.76
CA CYS A 87 4.23 -7.35 -6.41
C CYS A 87 3.44 -6.41 -5.48
N PHE A 88 2.92 -5.32 -6.03
CA PHE A 88 2.15 -4.32 -5.32
C PHE A 88 0.65 -4.63 -5.39
N ASN A 89 -0.13 -3.88 -4.60
CA ASN A 89 -1.59 -3.83 -4.68
C ASN A 89 -2.29 -5.19 -4.68
N GLY A 90 -1.75 -6.13 -3.90
CA GLY A 90 -2.30 -7.49 -3.76
C GLY A 90 -1.97 -8.44 -4.90
N GLY A 91 -1.13 -8.02 -5.86
CA GLY A 91 -0.57 -8.90 -6.89
C GLY A 91 0.21 -10.06 -6.28
N LYS A 92 0.12 -11.23 -6.92
CA LYS A 92 0.80 -12.44 -6.46
C LYS A 92 2.03 -12.70 -7.33
N CYS A 93 3.20 -12.85 -6.69
CA CYS A 93 4.37 -13.34 -7.40
C CYS A 93 4.20 -14.82 -7.72
N VAL A 94 4.33 -15.18 -9.00
CA VAL A 94 4.29 -16.55 -9.48
C VAL A 94 5.49 -16.84 -10.39
N THR A 95 5.96 -18.08 -10.39
CA THR A 95 6.97 -18.55 -11.33
C THR A 95 6.29 -19.26 -12.50
N ARG A 96 6.48 -18.76 -13.72
CA ARG A 96 5.94 -19.33 -14.96
C ARG A 96 6.70 -20.61 -15.35
N ALA A 97 6.16 -21.39 -16.29
CA ALA A 97 6.74 -22.67 -16.72
C ALA A 97 8.18 -22.57 -17.28
N ASN A 98 8.58 -21.39 -17.75
CA ASN A 98 9.92 -21.08 -18.23
C ASN A 98 10.89 -20.62 -17.12
N GLY A 99 10.47 -20.64 -15.85
CA GLY A 99 11.26 -20.19 -14.70
C GLY A 99 11.23 -18.69 -14.43
N LEU A 100 10.51 -17.90 -15.24
CA LEU A 100 10.40 -16.45 -15.05
C LEU A 100 9.45 -16.11 -13.89
N ALA A 101 9.91 -15.31 -12.94
CA ALA A 101 9.04 -14.74 -11.91
C ALA A 101 8.29 -13.53 -12.47
N VAL A 102 6.97 -13.52 -12.28
CA VAL A 102 6.07 -12.44 -12.73
C VAL A 102 5.03 -12.16 -11.66
N CYS A 103 4.44 -10.97 -11.71
CA CYS A 103 3.28 -10.63 -10.89
C CYS A 103 1.98 -10.93 -11.65
N ASP A 104 1.15 -11.78 -11.05
CA ASP A 104 -0.26 -11.91 -11.46
C ASP A 104 -1.06 -10.86 -10.70
N CYS A 105 -1.50 -9.82 -11.41
CA CYS A 105 -2.25 -8.70 -10.84
C CYS A 105 -3.71 -9.07 -10.60
N ILE A 106 -4.32 -8.43 -9.60
CA ILE A 106 -5.74 -8.58 -9.28
C ILE A 106 -6.54 -7.42 -9.89
N GLY A 107 -7.71 -7.73 -10.46
CA GLY A 107 -8.63 -6.73 -10.99
C GLY A 107 -8.00 -5.76 -12.01
N GLU A 108 -8.15 -4.46 -11.77
CA GLU A 108 -7.74 -3.37 -12.67
C GLU A 108 -6.29 -2.88 -12.44
N TRP A 109 -5.47 -3.63 -11.70
CA TRP A 109 -4.04 -3.34 -11.55
C TRP A 109 -3.23 -3.94 -12.70
N THR A 110 -2.26 -3.18 -13.21
CA THR A 110 -1.40 -3.54 -14.33
C THR A 110 0.06 -3.14 -14.10
N GLY A 111 0.89 -3.38 -15.12
CA GLY A 111 2.33 -3.18 -15.05
C GLY A 111 3.06 -4.43 -14.55
N GLU A 112 4.38 -4.43 -14.69
CA GLU A 112 5.23 -5.59 -14.35
C GLU A 112 5.14 -6.02 -12.87
N LEU A 113 4.90 -5.06 -11.97
CA LEU A 113 4.80 -5.25 -10.52
C LEU A 113 3.39 -4.95 -9.99
N CYS A 114 2.38 -4.83 -10.84
CA CYS A 114 1.02 -4.39 -10.47
C CYS A 114 0.97 -2.98 -9.87
N GLN A 115 1.90 -2.10 -10.27
CA GLN A 115 2.03 -0.74 -9.76
C GLN A 115 1.11 0.29 -10.46
N GLU A 116 0.55 -0.07 -11.61
CA GLU A 116 -0.27 0.83 -12.44
C GLU A 116 -1.74 0.50 -12.28
N SER A 117 -2.60 1.52 -12.35
CA SER A 117 -4.05 1.34 -12.36
C SER A 117 -4.59 1.59 -13.76
N GLN A 118 -5.49 0.72 -14.22
CA GLN A 118 -6.34 1.02 -15.39
C GLN A 118 -7.56 1.88 -15.02
N CYS A 119 -7.75 2.15 -13.73
CA CYS A 119 -8.80 3.02 -13.19
C CYS A 119 -8.50 4.49 -13.51
N ILE A 120 -9.21 5.07 -14.49
CA ILE A 120 -9.02 6.46 -14.91
C ILE A 120 -10.15 7.33 -14.32
N SER A 121 -9.81 8.33 -13.50
CA SER A 121 -10.81 9.24 -12.87
C SER A 121 -11.67 10.02 -13.87
N HIS A 122 -11.19 10.23 -15.09
CA HIS A 122 -12.00 10.83 -16.16
C HIS A 122 -13.29 10.03 -16.43
N ASP A 123 -13.22 8.70 -16.31
CA ASP A 123 -14.35 7.80 -16.58
C ASP A 123 -15.38 7.81 -15.44
N CYS A 124 -15.02 8.44 -14.31
CA CYS A 124 -15.90 8.70 -13.17
C CYS A 124 -16.62 10.06 -13.22
N GLY A 125 -16.54 10.78 -14.35
CA GLY A 125 -17.17 12.10 -14.50
C GLY A 125 -16.56 13.14 -13.54
N PHE A 126 -17.31 13.55 -12.52
CA PHE A 126 -16.82 14.46 -11.46
C PHE A 126 -16.25 13.71 -10.23
N GLY A 127 -16.29 12.38 -10.23
CA GLY A 127 -15.74 11.54 -9.17
C GLY A 127 -14.27 11.18 -9.36
N ASN A 128 -13.66 10.62 -8.33
CA ASN A 128 -12.34 10.02 -8.39
C ASN A 128 -12.45 8.50 -8.56
N CYS A 129 -11.54 7.92 -9.35
CA CYS A 129 -11.39 6.48 -9.45
C CYS A 129 -10.64 5.96 -8.23
N TYR A 130 -11.18 4.95 -7.58
CA TYR A 130 -10.55 4.24 -6.47
C TYR A 130 -10.50 2.76 -6.80
N ILE A 131 -9.35 2.11 -6.64
CA ILE A 131 -9.26 0.65 -6.73
C ILE A 131 -9.25 0.07 -5.32
N GLU A 132 -10.18 -0.84 -5.05
CA GLU A 132 -10.19 -1.60 -3.80
C GLU A 132 -8.91 -2.47 -3.67
N PRO A 133 -8.08 -2.26 -2.63
CA PRO A 133 -6.79 -2.94 -2.49
C PRO A 133 -6.88 -4.46 -2.31
N MET A 134 -8.05 -4.98 -1.90
CA MET A 134 -8.24 -6.40 -1.57
C MET A 134 -8.71 -7.24 -2.76
N ASN A 135 -9.47 -6.67 -3.70
CA ASN A 135 -10.02 -7.41 -4.84
C ASN A 135 -9.66 -6.77 -6.19
N GLY A 136 -9.02 -5.60 -6.20
CA GLY A 136 -8.62 -4.90 -7.42
C GLY A 136 -9.79 -4.27 -8.17
N SER A 137 -10.98 -4.18 -7.56
CA SER A 137 -12.17 -3.62 -8.24
C SER A 137 -12.10 -2.09 -8.28
N ALA A 138 -12.34 -1.53 -9.47
CA ALA A 138 -12.43 -0.10 -9.67
C ALA A 138 -13.83 0.43 -9.29
N GLN A 139 -13.86 1.52 -8.54
CA GLN A 139 -15.06 2.19 -8.07
C GLN A 139 -14.93 3.70 -8.27
N CYS A 140 -16.03 4.35 -8.68
CA CYS A 140 -16.10 5.80 -8.72
C CYS A 140 -16.60 6.35 -7.38
N VAL A 141 -15.85 7.31 -6.82
CA VAL A 141 -16.15 7.92 -5.52
C VAL A 141 -16.36 9.43 -5.69
N PHE A 142 -17.45 9.97 -5.14
CA PHE A 142 -17.73 11.41 -5.10
C PHE A 142 -18.00 11.84 -3.66
N GLY A 143 -17.06 12.60 -3.08
CA GLY A 143 -17.05 12.82 -1.63
C GLY A 143 -16.88 11.50 -0.88
N ASP A 144 -17.80 11.18 0.01
CA ASP A 144 -17.85 9.90 0.76
C ASP A 144 -18.83 8.87 0.14
N THR A 145 -19.36 9.15 -1.06
CA THR A 145 -20.39 8.31 -1.69
C THR A 145 -19.84 7.54 -2.89
N TYR A 146 -20.05 6.23 -2.91
CA TYR A 146 -19.72 5.34 -4.03
C TYR A 146 -20.80 5.44 -5.11
N ILE A 147 -20.42 5.87 -6.32
CA ILE A 147 -21.36 6.24 -7.40
C ILE A 147 -21.13 5.43 -8.69
N ASN A 148 -21.15 4.10 -8.57
CA ASN A 148 -21.10 3.09 -9.66
C ASN A 148 -19.70 2.56 -10.02
N TYR A 149 -19.72 1.41 -10.70
CA TYR A 149 -18.57 0.75 -11.32
C TYR A 149 -18.02 1.60 -12.48
N CYS A 150 -16.69 1.72 -12.55
CA CYS A 150 -16.02 2.33 -13.69
C CYS A 150 -16.36 1.54 -14.97
N PRO A 151 -16.84 2.17 -16.05
CA PRO A 151 -16.98 1.49 -17.33
C PRO A 151 -15.57 1.25 -17.89
N GLY A 152 -15.18 -0.03 -17.98
CA GLY A 152 -13.90 -0.46 -18.57
C GLY A 152 -13.84 -0.31 -20.09
#